data_AF-A0A921MWM1-F1
#
_entry.id   AF-A0A921MWM1-F1
#
_cell.length_a   1.000
_cell.length_b   1.000
_cell.length_c   1.000
_cell.angle_alpha   90.00
_cell.angle_beta   90.00
_cell.angle_gamma   90.00
#
_symmetry.space_group_name_H-M   'P 1'
#
loop_
_entity.id
_entity.type
_entity.pdbx_description
1 polymer ?
#
loop_
_entity_poly.entity_id
_entity_poly.type
_entity_poly.pdbx_seq_one_letter_code
_entity_poly.pdbx_strand_id
1 'polypeptide(L)'
;MPSYRLHLPIGALHPGATPGEVMEQAVLALGSLHTVEKQDVEAPLLAGRRVGRLVLRFAVDAPPRAAADDAARHALAVVAEHLQDSVAQIEPPDAVLLTRGAGGRFRPIAPW
;
A
#
# COMPACT_ATOMS: atom_id res chain seq x y z
N MET A 1 -1.00 -3.18 18.92
CA MET A 1 -0.31 -2.77 17.68
C MET A 1 -1.27 -1.96 16.82
N PRO A 2 -0.94 -0.72 16.43
CA PRO A 2 -1.70 0.01 15.42
C PRO A 2 -1.75 -0.77 14.09
N SER A 3 -2.92 -0.82 13.47
CA SER A 3 -3.12 -1.42 12.15
C SER A 3 -3.12 -0.32 11.09
N TYR A 4 -2.42 -0.55 9.99
CA TYR A 4 -2.31 0.39 8.87
C TYR A 4 -2.85 -0.26 7.61
N ARG A 5 -3.26 0.57 6.65
CA ARG A 5 -3.50 0.13 5.28
C ARG A 5 -2.78 1.06 4.31
N LEU A 6 -2.01 0.46 3.43
CA LEU A 6 -1.50 1.11 2.23
C LEU A 6 -2.48 0.90 1.08
N HIS A 7 -2.66 1.93 0.26
CA HIS A 7 -3.52 1.93 -0.91
C HIS A 7 -2.71 2.43 -2.08
N LEU A 8 -2.38 1.52 -2.99
CA LEU A 8 -1.49 1.78 -4.12
C LEU A 8 -2.28 1.70 -5.42
N PRO A 9 -2.51 2.82 -6.12
CA PRO A 9 -3.14 2.80 -7.43
C PRO A 9 -2.17 2.19 -8.44
N ILE A 10 -2.64 1.21 -9.19
CA ILE A 10 -1.85 0.47 -10.16
C ILE A 10 -2.13 1.05 -11.54
N GLY A 11 -1.07 1.57 -12.17
CA GLY A 11 -1.04 2.09 -13.53
C GLY A 11 -0.80 0.99 -14.55
N ALA A 12 0.09 1.25 -15.51
CA ALA A 12 0.48 0.26 -16.50
C ALA A 12 1.33 -0.85 -15.85
N LEU A 13 1.08 -2.10 -16.26
CA LEU A 13 1.96 -3.22 -15.93
C LEU A 13 3.21 -3.19 -16.80
N HIS A 14 4.31 -3.69 -16.26
CA HIS A 14 5.51 -3.92 -17.04
C HIS A 14 5.29 -5.01 -18.11
N PRO A 15 6.04 -4.99 -19.22
CA PRO A 15 5.96 -6.04 -20.23
C PRO A 15 6.17 -7.43 -19.64
N GLY A 16 5.21 -8.33 -19.86
CA GLY A 16 5.23 -9.70 -19.34
C GLY A 16 4.69 -9.87 -17.92
N ALA A 17 4.44 -8.78 -17.19
CA ALA A 17 3.84 -8.85 -15.86
C ALA A 17 2.31 -9.02 -15.93
N THR A 18 1.76 -9.68 -14.92
CA THR A 18 0.34 -9.99 -14.77
C THR A 18 -0.24 -9.30 -13.52
N PRO A 19 -1.56 -9.05 -13.48
CA PRO A 19 -2.19 -8.50 -12.28
C PRO A 19 -1.98 -9.36 -11.02
N GLY A 20 -1.84 -10.68 -11.16
CA GLY A 20 -1.56 -11.59 -10.05
C GLY A 20 -0.19 -11.34 -9.43
N GLU A 21 0.84 -11.17 -10.27
CA GLU A 21 2.21 -10.89 -9.81
C GLU A 21 2.30 -9.56 -9.06
N VAL A 22 1.49 -8.55 -9.40
CA VAL A 22 1.44 -7.29 -8.63
C VAL A 22 1.08 -7.54 -7.17
N MET A 23 0.07 -8.37 -6.91
CA MET A 23 -0.32 -8.70 -5.54
C MET A 23 0.77 -9.50 -4.83
N GLU A 24 1.33 -10.51 -5.49
CA GLU A 24 2.39 -11.35 -4.93
C GLU A 24 3.64 -10.54 -4.57
N GLN A 25 4.09 -9.65 -5.46
CA GLN A 25 5.23 -8.78 -5.23
C GLN A 25 4.96 -7.74 -4.12
N ALA A 26 3.75 -7.18 -4.04
CA ALA A 26 3.41 -6.25 -2.97
C ALA A 26 3.41 -6.93 -1.59
N VAL A 27 2.85 -8.14 -1.51
CA VAL A 27 2.86 -8.94 -0.27
C VAL A 27 4.26 -9.37 0.09
N LEU A 28 5.10 -9.74 -0.88
CA LEU A 28 6.50 -10.09 -0.66
C LEU A 28 7.27 -8.89 -0.07
N ALA A 29 7.15 -7.71 -0.69
CA ALA A 29 7.80 -6.49 -0.23
C ALA A 29 7.35 -6.10 1.18
N LEU A 30 6.03 -6.06 1.42
CA LEU A 30 5.50 -5.72 2.74
C LEU A 30 5.85 -6.76 3.81
N GLY A 31 5.77 -8.05 3.44
CA GLY A 31 6.05 -9.20 4.31
C GLY A 31 7.50 -9.27 4.79
N SER A 32 8.42 -8.61 4.09
CA SER A 32 9.82 -8.45 4.53
C SER A 32 9.97 -7.48 5.72
N LEU A 33 8.99 -6.60 5.93
CA LEU A 33 9.01 -5.56 6.98
C LEU A 33 8.00 -5.84 8.10
N HIS A 34 6.78 -6.25 7.73
CA HIS A 34 5.65 -6.36 8.64
C HIS A 34 4.75 -7.55 8.28
N THR A 35 4.06 -8.08 9.29
CA THR A 35 3.04 -9.11 9.06
C THR A 35 1.86 -8.53 8.27
N VAL A 36 1.61 -9.09 7.09
CA VAL A 36 0.42 -8.78 6.29
C VAL A 36 -0.80 -9.45 6.91
N GLU A 37 -1.76 -8.64 7.38
CA GLU A 37 -2.99 -9.11 8.01
C GLU A 37 -4.10 -9.40 6.98
N LYS A 38 -4.13 -8.63 5.89
CA LYS A 38 -5.13 -8.78 4.82
C LYS A 38 -4.62 -8.14 3.53
N GLN A 39 -4.97 -8.74 2.40
CA GLN A 39 -4.84 -8.18 1.06
C GLN A 39 -6.22 -7.99 0.41
N ASP A 40 -6.38 -6.95 -0.41
CA ASP A 40 -7.62 -6.63 -1.11
C ASP A 40 -7.32 -5.90 -2.42
N VAL A 41 -8.28 -5.91 -3.34
CA VAL A 41 -8.23 -5.13 -4.59
C VAL A 41 -9.49 -4.30 -4.71
N GLU A 42 -9.31 -3.01 -4.93
CA GLU A 42 -10.38 -2.04 -5.15
C GLU A 42 -10.29 -1.47 -6.56
N ALA A 43 -11.40 -0.90 -7.04
CA ALA A 43 -11.46 -0.18 -8.31
C ALA A 43 -12.19 1.18 -8.13
N PRO A 44 -11.64 2.09 -7.31
CA PRO A 44 -12.19 3.43 -7.08
C PRO A 44 -12.35 4.24 -8.37
N LEU A 45 -13.33 5.13 -8.39
CA LEU A 45 -13.46 6.15 -9.43
C LEU A 45 -12.59 7.36 -9.04
N LEU A 46 -11.54 7.63 -9.83
CA LEU A 46 -10.62 8.75 -9.65
C LEU A 46 -10.64 9.60 -10.92
N ALA A 47 -10.95 10.89 -10.82
CA ALA A 47 -11.05 11.80 -11.95
C ALA A 47 -11.90 11.25 -13.13
N GLY A 48 -12.99 10.54 -12.83
CA GLY A 48 -13.89 9.96 -13.83
C GLY A 48 -13.46 8.63 -14.45
N ARG A 49 -12.30 8.06 -14.07
CA ARG A 49 -11.85 6.72 -14.50
C ARG A 49 -11.76 5.74 -13.34
N ARG A 50 -12.03 4.45 -13.59
CA ARG A 50 -11.75 3.40 -12.60
C ARG A 50 -10.26 3.10 -12.63
N VAL A 51 -9.61 3.17 -11.48
CA VAL A 51 -8.20 2.85 -11.31
C VAL A 51 -8.12 1.62 -10.42
N GLY A 52 -7.42 0.58 -10.88
CA GLY A 52 -7.15 -0.59 -10.03
C GLY A 52 -6.30 -0.16 -8.85
N ARG A 53 -6.66 -0.59 -7.64
CA ARG A 53 -5.96 -0.18 -6.42
C ARG A 53 -5.73 -1.38 -5.53
N LEU A 54 -4.47 -1.65 -5.24
CA LEU A 54 -4.06 -2.67 -4.30
C LEU A 54 -4.15 -2.12 -2.87
N VAL A 55 -4.70 -2.92 -1.96
CA VAL A 55 -4.84 -2.55 -0.55
C VAL A 55 -4.23 -3.65 0.31
N LEU A 56 -3.18 -3.31 1.06
CA LEU A 56 -2.59 -4.22 2.07
C LEU A 56 -2.80 -3.66 3.46
N ARG A 57 -3.23 -4.52 4.37
CA ARG A 57 -3.37 -4.24 5.79
C ARG A 57 -2.24 -4.91 6.55
N PHE A 58 -1.62 -4.19 7.48
CA PHE A 58 -0.51 -4.70 8.28
C PHE A 58 -0.52 -4.10 9.70
N ALA A 59 0.12 -4.80 10.63
CA ALA A 59 0.34 -4.32 11.99
C ALA A 59 1.77 -3.79 12.15
N VAL A 60 1.92 -2.68 12.86
CA VAL A 60 3.23 -2.12 13.20
C VAL A 60 3.43 -2.20 14.71
N ASP A 61 4.56 -2.77 15.13
CA ASP A 61 4.94 -2.87 16.54
C ASP A 61 6.11 -1.93 16.87
N ALA A 62 5.84 -0.63 16.82
CA ALA A 62 6.83 0.41 17.08
C ALA A 62 6.23 1.53 17.94
N PRO A 63 6.18 1.38 19.27
CA PRO A 63 5.88 2.51 20.15
C PRO A 63 7.06 3.50 20.16
N PRO A 64 6.84 4.83 20.26
CA PRO A 64 5.57 5.55 20.38
C PRO A 64 4.86 5.75 19.03
N ARG A 65 3.66 6.37 19.04
CA ARG A 65 2.86 6.60 17.82
C ARG A 65 3.65 7.16 16.63
N ALA A 66 4.54 8.12 16.86
CA ALA A 66 5.34 8.70 15.78
C ALA A 66 6.22 7.65 15.08
N ALA A 67 6.89 6.78 15.85
CA ALA A 67 7.71 5.70 15.31
C ALA A 67 6.87 4.68 14.51
N ALA A 68 5.63 4.39 14.95
CA ALA A 68 4.72 3.54 14.18
C ALA A 68 4.28 4.19 12.86
N ASP A 69 4.00 5.50 12.87
CA ASP A 69 3.63 6.23 11.66
C ASP A 69 4.82 6.31 10.68
N ASP A 70 6.05 6.50 11.17
CA ASP A 70 7.27 6.51 10.36
C ASP A 70 7.58 5.12 9.75
N ALA A 71 7.45 4.05 10.54
CA ALA A 71 7.60 2.69 10.02
C ALA A 71 6.55 2.36 8.95
N ALA A 72 5.31 2.82 9.12
CA ALA A 72 4.25 2.64 8.12
C ALA A 72 4.53 3.42 6.82
N ARG A 73 5.11 4.63 6.89
CA ARG A 73 5.56 5.38 5.71
C ARG A 73 6.72 4.69 5.00
N HIS A 74 7.69 4.20 5.77
CA HIS A 74 8.80 3.43 5.22
C HIS A 74 8.30 2.18 4.49
N ALA A 75 7.37 1.44 5.07
CA ALA A 75 6.76 0.29 4.41
C ALA A 75 6.02 0.66 3.12
N LEU A 76 5.29 1.77 3.10
CA LEU A 76 4.65 2.27 1.89
C LEU A 76 5.68 2.57 0.79
N ALA A 77 6.76 3.29 1.13
CA ALA A 77 7.80 3.65 0.18
C ALA A 77 8.48 2.41 -0.41
N VAL A 78 8.86 1.43 0.43
CA VAL A 78 9.48 0.18 0.00
C VAL A 78 8.56 -0.61 -0.92
N VAL A 79 7.27 -0.73 -0.60
CA VAL A 79 6.32 -1.46 -1.45
C VAL A 79 6.11 -0.73 -2.78
N ALA A 80 5.96 0.59 -2.77
CA ALA A 80 5.80 1.38 -3.98
C ALA A 80 7.02 1.26 -4.91
N GLU A 81 8.23 1.46 -4.37
CA GLU A 81 9.49 1.32 -5.09
C GLU A 81 9.66 -0.09 -5.66
N HIS A 82 9.45 -1.13 -4.84
CA HIS A 82 9.55 -2.51 -5.28
C HIS A 82 8.61 -2.83 -6.44
N LEU A 83 7.36 -2.36 -6.38
CA LEU A 83 6.41 -2.57 -7.48
C LEU A 83 6.81 -1.81 -8.74
N GLN A 84 7.26 -0.55 -8.59
CA GLN A 84 7.74 0.28 -9.69
C GLN A 84 8.95 -0.31 -10.40
N ASP A 85 9.83 -1.02 -9.70
CA ASP A 85 11.01 -1.62 -10.29
C ASP A 85 10.71 -3.00 -10.90
N SER A 86 9.75 -3.73 -10.34
CA SER A 86 9.50 -5.13 -10.71
C SER A 86 8.38 -5.31 -11.73
N VAL A 87 7.16 -4.81 -11.46
CA VAL A 87 5.96 -5.34 -12.13
C VAL A 87 4.97 -4.28 -12.62
N ALA A 88 4.92 -3.09 -12.03
CA ALA A 88 3.90 -2.10 -12.40
C ALA A 88 4.23 -0.66 -11.99
N GLN A 89 3.71 0.28 -12.76
CA GLN A 89 3.70 1.69 -12.38
C GLN A 89 2.69 1.96 -11.27
N ILE A 90 3.01 2.92 -10.40
CA ILE A 90 2.09 3.45 -9.39
C ILE A 90 1.49 4.75 -9.91
N GLU A 91 0.26 4.68 -10.43
CA GLU A 91 -0.42 5.84 -11.01
C GLU A 91 -1.93 5.89 -10.75
N PRO A 92 -2.49 7.08 -10.46
CA PRO A 92 -1.77 8.35 -10.34
C PRO A 92 -1.15 8.51 -8.93
N PRO A 93 0.01 9.18 -8.79
CA PRO A 93 0.75 9.25 -7.52
C PRO A 93 -0.01 9.99 -6.41
N ASP A 94 -0.86 10.95 -6.77
CA ASP A 94 -1.72 11.71 -5.84
C ASP A 94 -2.85 10.86 -5.23
N ALA A 95 -3.10 9.67 -5.75
CA ALA A 95 -4.08 8.73 -5.23
C ALA A 95 -3.49 7.65 -4.31
N VAL A 96 -2.19 7.72 -4.01
CA VAL A 96 -1.56 6.90 -2.98
C VAL A 96 -2.08 7.32 -1.61
N LEU A 97 -2.56 6.36 -0.81
CA LEU A 97 -3.05 6.64 0.55
C LEU A 97 -2.39 5.74 1.58
N LEU A 98 -2.05 6.33 2.72
CA LEU A 98 -1.73 5.60 3.94
C LEU A 98 -2.80 5.91 4.98
N THR A 99 -3.38 4.87 5.58
CA THR A 99 -4.42 5.03 6.60
C THR A 99 -4.07 4.28 7.86
N ARG A 100 -4.38 4.88 9.01
CA ARG A 100 -4.18 4.29 10.33
C ARG A 100 -5.52 3.94 10.98
N GLY A 101 -5.62 2.71 11.47
CA GLY A 101 -6.74 2.22 12.26
C GLY A 101 -6.69 2.74 13.70
N ALA A 102 -7.74 3.43 14.13
CA ALA A 102 -7.96 3.83 15.52
C ALA A 102 -9.46 3.84 15.84
N GLY A 103 -9.87 3.17 16.92
CA GLY A 103 -11.27 3.14 17.36
C GLY A 103 -12.24 2.56 16.31
N GLY A 104 -11.82 1.52 15.59
CA GLY A 104 -12.65 0.87 14.56
C GLY A 104 -12.76 1.63 13.24
N ARG A 105 -12.05 2.75 13.07
CA ARG A 105 -12.05 3.54 11.83
C ARG A 105 -10.63 3.71 11.30
N PHE A 106 -10.49 3.73 9.98
CA PHE A 106 -9.24 4.08 9.31
C PHE A 106 -9.26 5.57 8.95
N ARG A 107 -8.19 6.29 9.32
CA ARG A 107 -8.02 7.72 9.03
C ARG A 107 -6.76 7.92 8.20
N PRO A 108 -6.80 8.77 7.16
CA PRO A 108 -5.61 9.12 6.39
C PRO A 108 -4.52 9.71 7.28
N ILE A 109 -3.27 9.36 6.98
CA ILE A 109 -2.06 10.05 7.43
C ILE A 109 -1.23 10.42 6.19
N ALA A 110 -0.35 11.42 6.33
CA ALA A 110 0.52 11.81 5.23
C ALA A 110 1.41 10.62 4.80
N PRO A 111 1.38 10.22 3.51
CA PRO A 111 2.10 9.06 3.00
C PRO A 111 3.63 9.28 2.90
N TRP A 112 4.08 10.53 2.87
CA TRP A 112 5.47 10.98 2.84
C TRP A 112 5.65 12.17 3.78
#